data_AF-A0A939XDQ0-F1
#
_entry.id   AF-A0A939XDQ0-F1
#
_cell.length_a   1.000
_cell.length_b   1.000
_cell.length_c   1.000
_cell.angle_alpha   90.00
_cell.angle_beta   90.00
_cell.angle_gamma   90.00
#
_symmetry.space_group_name_H-M   'P 1'
#
loop_
_entity.id
_entity.type
_entity.pdbx_description
1 polymer ?
#
loop_
_entity_poly.entity_id
_entity_poly.type
_entity_poly.pdbx_seq_one_letter_code
_entity_poly.pdbx_strand_id
1 'polypeptide(L)'
;MKSKYIKAAAIVMAFSLLCGCKGKPFEPQHKTEIETENLSVGIFPQIIEKNVSYIQKEKDGAWEIEKSEETKWDLGDTSVLADSAWRIVADDATSLNPALEDFKGVSAVVYLHFGKDLGEVKAVPGTNADGTPKIDVTFNTVGDLVFCAGVQKFGFEEVKMCAAEVQKDGSAKLTMDWGEGETVVNIPAKVDKLEWKDYLIAKSDTYIKDVPFKDVTTINVTSKTLDNGIWDTKISKTLDGQNVNPELSWDPVEGATQYVVIMLDGGWLHMDYITTNTSMTEGEIDSSFRSNRGKQYVGPYPPSGTTHTYTVFVFALKNAMSADNWNFDKGGNYLDKIFEGLNTDKDGNTGNVLAYGRLDGNFTMPY
;
A
#
# COMPACT_ATOMS: atom_id res chain seq x y z
N MET A 1 -30.64 -60.40 68.06
CA MET A 1 -31.59 -60.02 66.98
C MET A 1 -31.26 -58.70 66.26
N LYS A 2 -30.55 -57.72 66.85
CA LYS A 2 -30.23 -56.42 66.20
C LYS A 2 -29.20 -56.45 65.03
N SER A 3 -28.40 -57.50 64.89
CA SER A 3 -27.35 -57.60 63.84
C SER A 3 -27.86 -58.02 62.46
N LYS A 4 -29.00 -58.73 62.38
CA LYS A 4 -29.56 -59.21 61.10
C LYS A 4 -30.32 -58.12 60.31
N TYR A 5 -30.78 -57.06 60.99
CA TYR A 5 -31.50 -55.95 60.34
C TYR A 5 -30.57 -54.89 59.72
N ILE A 6 -29.33 -54.75 60.20
CA ILE A 6 -28.36 -53.79 59.64
C ILE A 6 -27.81 -54.28 58.29
N LYS A 7 -27.59 -55.59 58.11
CA LYS A 7 -27.19 -56.16 56.81
C LYS A 7 -28.32 -56.14 55.77
N ALA A 8 -29.58 -56.28 56.20
CA ALA A 8 -30.73 -56.16 55.30
C ALA A 8 -30.96 -54.70 54.85
N ALA A 9 -30.80 -53.73 55.75
CA ALA A 9 -30.92 -52.30 55.40
C ALA A 9 -29.80 -51.81 54.46
N ALA A 10 -28.57 -52.30 54.61
CA ALA A 10 -27.46 -51.97 53.72
C ALA A 10 -27.61 -52.58 52.31
N ILE A 11 -28.21 -53.78 52.19
CA ILE A 11 -28.47 -54.41 50.89
C ILE A 11 -29.65 -53.75 50.17
N VAL A 12 -30.68 -53.29 50.90
CA VAL A 12 -31.79 -52.54 50.30
C VAL A 12 -31.36 -51.13 49.88
N MET A 13 -30.48 -50.46 50.63
CA MET A 13 -29.89 -49.17 50.20
C MET A 13 -28.90 -49.32 49.02
N ALA A 14 -28.15 -50.42 48.96
CA ALA A 14 -27.29 -50.72 47.82
C ALA A 14 -28.10 -51.08 46.55
N PHE A 15 -29.25 -51.76 46.70
CA PHE A 15 -30.14 -52.04 45.56
C PHE A 15 -30.96 -50.82 45.12
N SER A 16 -31.29 -49.87 46.00
CA SER A 16 -31.92 -48.61 45.58
C SER A 16 -30.94 -47.60 44.94
N LEU A 17 -29.63 -47.79 45.14
CA LEU A 17 -28.56 -47.08 44.39
C LEU A 17 -28.16 -47.81 43.09
N LEU A 18 -28.48 -49.11 42.96
CA LEU A 18 -28.25 -49.93 41.76
C LEU A 18 -29.48 -50.08 40.86
N CYS A 19 -30.66 -49.61 41.29
CA CYS A 19 -31.69 -49.11 40.37
C CYS A 19 -31.16 -47.83 39.74
N GLY A 20 -30.08 -47.97 38.96
CA GLY A 20 -29.49 -46.92 38.18
C GLY A 20 -30.63 -46.26 37.44
N CYS A 21 -30.87 -44.98 37.75
CA CYS A 21 -31.47 -44.08 36.80
C CYS A 21 -30.67 -44.29 35.53
N LYS A 22 -31.16 -45.14 34.62
CA LYS A 22 -30.67 -45.18 33.24
C LYS A 22 -30.90 -43.76 32.80
N GLY A 23 -29.84 -42.95 32.87
CA GLY A 23 -29.90 -41.57 32.42
C GLY A 23 -30.54 -41.63 31.05
N LYS A 24 -31.60 -40.85 30.83
CA LYS A 24 -32.23 -40.82 29.52
C LYS A 24 -31.12 -40.69 28.48
N PRO A 25 -31.14 -41.50 27.40
CA PRO A 25 -30.15 -41.35 26.35
C PRO A 25 -30.10 -39.88 25.95
N PHE A 26 -28.90 -39.35 25.79
CA PHE A 26 -28.74 -37.96 25.42
C PHE A 26 -29.48 -37.71 24.10
N GLU A 27 -30.42 -36.77 24.13
CA GLU A 27 -31.12 -36.32 22.94
C GLU A 27 -30.24 -35.27 22.27
N PRO A 28 -29.93 -35.40 20.96
CA PRO A 28 -29.16 -34.41 20.24
C PRO A 28 -29.71 -33.00 20.47
N GLN A 29 -28.82 -32.05 20.74
CA GLN A 29 -29.19 -30.65 20.92
C GLN A 29 -28.98 -29.91 19.61
N HIS A 30 -29.88 -28.98 19.30
CA HIS A 30 -29.79 -28.10 18.14
C HIS A 30 -29.71 -26.65 18.59
N LYS A 31 -28.92 -25.84 17.89
CA LYS A 31 -28.94 -24.39 18.02
C LYS A 31 -28.76 -23.76 16.64
N THR A 32 -29.25 -22.54 16.48
CA THR A 32 -29.02 -21.73 15.27
C THR A 32 -28.39 -20.42 15.68
N GLU A 33 -27.34 -20.02 14.97
CA GLU A 33 -26.60 -18.78 15.19
C GLU A 33 -26.52 -18.01 13.88
N ILE A 34 -26.42 -16.68 13.97
CA ILE A 34 -26.09 -15.83 12.82
C ILE A 34 -24.59 -15.64 12.82
N GLU A 35 -23.95 -16.02 11.71
CA GLU A 35 -22.53 -15.77 11.48
C GLU A 35 -22.35 -14.71 10.41
N THR A 36 -21.42 -13.79 10.64
CA THR A 36 -21.03 -12.76 9.68
C THR A 36 -19.66 -13.09 9.12
N GLU A 37 -19.59 -13.28 7.81
CA GLU A 37 -18.35 -13.46 7.05
C GLU A 37 -17.99 -12.14 6.36
N ASN A 38 -16.79 -11.62 6.64
CA ASN A 38 -16.23 -10.47 5.91
C ASN A 38 -15.49 -10.99 4.67
N LEU A 39 -15.86 -10.52 3.49
CA LEU A 39 -15.15 -10.83 2.26
C LEU A 39 -14.02 -9.82 2.06
N SER A 40 -12.79 -10.32 1.90
CA SER A 40 -11.59 -9.51 1.67
C SER A 40 -11.23 -9.36 0.18
N VAL A 41 -12.23 -9.36 -0.70
CA VAL A 41 -12.07 -9.28 -2.16
C VAL A 41 -12.66 -7.98 -2.69
N GLY A 42 -12.10 -7.46 -3.78
CA GLY A 42 -12.53 -6.22 -4.41
C GLY A 42 -12.14 -4.95 -3.65
N ILE A 43 -12.54 -3.80 -4.22
CA ILE A 43 -12.36 -2.48 -3.62
C ILE A 43 -13.41 -2.24 -2.52
N PHE A 44 -14.65 -2.66 -2.77
CA PHE A 44 -15.77 -2.48 -1.85
C PHE A 44 -15.80 -3.62 -0.83
N PRO A 45 -15.63 -3.34 0.47
CA PRO A 45 -15.73 -4.37 1.50
C PRO A 45 -17.15 -4.92 1.52
N GLN A 46 -17.30 -6.23 1.73
CA GLN A 46 -18.58 -6.92 1.70
C GLN A 46 -18.74 -7.82 2.92
N ILE A 47 -19.99 -8.03 3.34
CA ILE A 47 -20.36 -8.96 4.39
C ILE A 47 -21.43 -9.93 3.90
N ILE A 48 -21.33 -11.18 4.34
CA ILE A 48 -22.37 -12.19 4.18
C ILE A 48 -22.83 -12.61 5.57
N GLU A 49 -24.13 -12.52 5.84
CA GLU A 49 -24.72 -13.12 7.03
C GLU A 49 -25.30 -14.49 6.68
N LYS A 50 -25.05 -15.46 7.55
CA LYS A 50 -25.48 -16.85 7.41
C LYS A 50 -26.23 -17.29 8.66
N ASN A 51 -27.39 -17.92 8.48
CA ASN A 51 -28.01 -18.74 9.51
C ASN A 51 -27.31 -20.10 9.53
N VAL A 52 -26.53 -20.37 10.57
CA VAL A 52 -25.81 -21.64 10.75
C VAL A 52 -26.50 -22.44 11.84
N SER A 53 -27.02 -23.60 11.47
CA SER A 53 -27.62 -24.56 12.39
C SER A 53 -26.57 -25.61 12.78
N TYR A 54 -26.48 -25.84 14.08
CA TYR A 54 -25.52 -26.73 14.71
C TYR A 54 -26.23 -27.88 15.40
N ILE A 55 -25.60 -29.05 15.39
CA ILE A 55 -26.04 -30.23 16.15
C ILE A 55 -24.94 -30.69 17.10
N GLN A 56 -25.32 -31.00 18.33
CA GLN A 56 -24.49 -31.70 19.30
C GLN A 56 -25.06 -33.11 19.47
N LYS A 57 -24.34 -34.13 18.99
CA LYS A 57 -24.82 -35.53 18.95
C LYS A 57 -24.60 -36.29 20.25
N GLU A 58 -23.63 -35.87 21.05
CA GLU A 58 -23.25 -36.51 22.32
C GLU A 58 -23.22 -35.49 23.45
N LYS A 59 -23.53 -35.94 24.66
CA LYS A 59 -23.46 -35.09 25.86
C LYS A 59 -22.01 -34.61 26.01
N ASP A 60 -21.84 -33.28 26.05
CA ASP A 60 -20.54 -32.61 26.13
C ASP A 60 -19.64 -32.81 24.89
N GLY A 61 -20.18 -33.30 23.77
CA GLY A 61 -19.49 -33.41 22.49
C GLY A 61 -19.33 -32.07 21.76
N ALA A 62 -18.52 -32.05 20.71
CA ALA A 62 -18.37 -30.86 19.85
C ALA A 62 -19.69 -30.53 19.12
N TRP A 63 -19.91 -29.24 18.89
CA TRP A 63 -20.96 -28.79 17.97
C TRP A 63 -20.47 -28.96 16.53
N GLU A 64 -21.27 -29.60 15.70
CA GLU A 64 -21.02 -29.78 14.27
C GLU A 64 -22.00 -28.92 13.47
N ILE A 65 -21.55 -28.34 12.36
CA ILE A 65 -22.42 -27.63 11.43
C ILE A 65 -23.35 -28.66 10.76
N GLU A 66 -24.65 -28.46 10.91
CA GLU A 66 -25.69 -29.27 10.28
C GLU A 66 -26.16 -28.63 8.97
N LYS A 67 -26.38 -27.30 8.98
CA LYS A 67 -26.83 -26.53 7.82
C LYS A 67 -26.28 -25.11 7.90
N SER A 68 -25.93 -24.53 6.76
CA SER A 68 -25.60 -23.10 6.62
C SER A 68 -26.39 -22.53 5.45
N GLU A 69 -27.07 -21.40 5.67
CA GLU A 69 -27.87 -20.72 4.67
C GLU A 69 -27.59 -19.21 4.72
N GLU A 70 -27.24 -18.62 3.58
CA GLU A 70 -27.03 -17.18 3.48
C GLU A 70 -28.37 -16.44 3.64
N THR A 71 -28.40 -15.46 4.52
CA THR A 71 -29.58 -14.65 4.81
C THR A 71 -29.46 -13.22 4.33
N LYS A 72 -28.22 -12.70 4.23
CA LYS A 72 -27.94 -11.33 3.82
C LYS A 72 -26.61 -11.27 3.09
N TRP A 73 -26.54 -10.42 2.08
CA TRP A 73 -25.29 -9.96 1.47
C TRP A 73 -25.38 -8.45 1.34
N ASP A 74 -24.37 -7.74 1.85
CA ASP A 74 -24.36 -6.27 1.96
C ASP A 74 -22.91 -5.75 1.89
N LEU A 75 -22.75 -4.43 1.87
CA LEU A 75 -21.43 -3.82 2.06
C LEU A 75 -20.98 -3.93 3.52
N GLY A 76 -19.67 -4.09 3.71
CA GLY A 76 -19.01 -3.99 5.00
C GLY A 76 -18.71 -2.54 5.39
N ASP A 77 -17.66 -2.34 6.19
CA ASP A 77 -17.25 -1.01 6.63
C ASP A 77 -16.64 -0.18 5.48
N THR A 78 -17.45 0.69 4.88
CA THR A 78 -17.03 1.54 3.75
C THR A 78 -16.16 2.72 4.16
N SER A 79 -15.92 2.96 5.46
CA SER A 79 -15.02 4.04 5.91
C SER A 79 -13.58 3.83 5.44
N VAL A 80 -13.20 2.57 5.16
CA VAL A 80 -11.88 2.19 4.63
C VAL A 80 -11.59 2.70 3.21
N LEU A 81 -12.62 3.22 2.53
CA LEU A 81 -12.51 3.81 1.19
C LEU A 81 -12.05 5.26 1.22
N ALA A 82 -12.43 6.04 2.25
CA ALA A 82 -12.06 7.45 2.31
C ALA A 82 -10.52 7.59 2.40
N ASP A 83 -9.96 8.45 1.55
CA ASP A 83 -8.52 8.70 1.46
C ASP A 83 -7.68 7.42 1.22
N SER A 84 -8.19 6.49 0.41
CA SER A 84 -7.54 5.21 0.13
C SER A 84 -7.06 5.11 -1.31
N ALA A 85 -5.95 4.40 -1.53
CA ALA A 85 -5.40 4.15 -2.86
C ALA A 85 -5.41 2.66 -3.20
N TRP A 86 -5.61 2.34 -4.47
CA TRP A 86 -5.80 0.99 -4.97
C TRP A 86 -5.05 0.79 -6.28
N ARG A 87 -4.52 -0.42 -6.47
CA ARG A 87 -3.89 -0.88 -7.71
C ARG A 87 -4.75 -1.95 -8.34
N ILE A 88 -5.10 -1.70 -9.59
CA ILE A 88 -5.91 -2.57 -10.42
C ILE A 88 -5.04 -3.00 -11.60
N VAL A 89 -4.93 -4.30 -11.83
CA VAL A 89 -4.12 -4.86 -12.92
C VAL A 89 -5.04 -5.58 -13.89
N ALA A 90 -4.84 -5.33 -15.19
CA ALA A 90 -5.51 -6.03 -16.26
C ALA A 90 -4.49 -6.49 -17.31
N ASP A 91 -4.64 -7.72 -17.79
CA ASP A 91 -3.80 -8.24 -18.87
C ASP A 91 -4.14 -7.59 -20.23
N ASP A 92 -5.33 -6.99 -20.34
CA ASP A 92 -5.77 -6.22 -21.51
C ASP A 92 -6.51 -4.96 -21.04
N ALA A 93 -6.05 -3.78 -21.45
CA ALA A 93 -6.68 -2.51 -21.12
C ALA A 93 -8.18 -2.45 -21.46
N THR A 94 -8.61 -3.11 -22.54
CA THR A 94 -10.02 -3.12 -22.95
C THR A 94 -10.93 -3.85 -21.97
N SER A 95 -10.38 -4.72 -21.09
CA SER A 95 -11.17 -5.34 -20.04
C SER A 95 -11.59 -4.32 -18.97
N LEU A 96 -10.81 -3.25 -18.78
CA LEU A 96 -11.12 -2.16 -17.86
C LEU A 96 -12.18 -1.23 -18.45
N ASN A 97 -12.05 -0.87 -19.74
CA ASN A 97 -13.06 -0.09 -20.44
C ASN A 97 -13.01 -0.42 -21.95
N PRO A 98 -14.12 -0.86 -22.57
CA PRO A 98 -14.15 -1.17 -24.01
C PRO A 98 -13.77 -0.01 -24.93
N ALA A 99 -13.88 1.25 -24.47
CA ALA A 99 -13.48 2.42 -25.23
C ALA A 99 -11.95 2.53 -25.41
N LEU A 100 -11.15 1.75 -24.69
CA LEU A 100 -9.68 1.72 -24.79
C LEU A 100 -9.20 0.82 -25.94
N GLU A 101 -9.91 0.79 -27.08
CA GLU A 101 -9.61 -0.12 -28.19
C GLU A 101 -8.21 0.10 -28.80
N ASP A 102 -7.67 1.31 -28.72
CA ASP A 102 -6.29 1.63 -29.12
C ASP A 102 -5.24 0.90 -28.26
N PHE A 103 -5.63 0.39 -27.09
CA PHE A 103 -4.79 -0.38 -26.16
C PHE A 103 -5.15 -1.88 -26.12
N LYS A 104 -5.88 -2.38 -27.10
CA LYS A 104 -6.26 -3.80 -27.17
C LYS A 104 -5.05 -4.73 -27.13
N GLY A 105 -5.08 -5.72 -26.24
CA GLY A 105 -3.99 -6.66 -26.01
C GLY A 105 -2.77 -6.08 -25.27
N VAL A 106 -2.87 -4.85 -24.76
CA VAL A 106 -1.83 -4.21 -23.94
C VAL A 106 -2.21 -4.35 -22.47
N SER A 107 -1.30 -4.90 -21.66
CA SER A 107 -1.49 -4.95 -20.20
C SER A 107 -1.58 -3.54 -19.62
N ALA A 108 -2.51 -3.34 -18.69
CA ALA A 108 -2.74 -2.08 -18.03
C ALA A 108 -2.67 -2.19 -16.51
N VAL A 109 -2.28 -1.08 -15.88
CA VAL A 109 -2.37 -0.87 -14.44
C VAL A 109 -3.08 0.46 -14.20
N VAL A 110 -4.15 0.43 -13.41
CA VAL A 110 -4.82 1.64 -12.91
C VAL A 110 -4.47 1.79 -11.44
N TYR A 111 -4.01 2.98 -11.07
CA TYR A 111 -3.90 3.42 -9.70
C TYR A 111 -5.05 4.37 -9.42
N LEU A 112 -5.89 4.05 -8.46
CA LEU A 112 -7.09 4.80 -8.13
C LEU A 112 -7.01 5.30 -6.69
N HIS A 113 -7.21 6.60 -6.48
CA HIS A 113 -7.35 7.20 -5.16
C HIS A 113 -8.79 7.68 -4.94
N PHE A 114 -9.37 7.31 -3.81
CA PHE A 114 -10.62 7.86 -3.31
C PHE A 114 -10.33 9.06 -2.43
N GLY A 115 -11.00 10.18 -2.68
CA GLY A 115 -10.79 11.40 -1.91
C GLY A 115 -11.19 11.27 -0.45
N LYS A 116 -10.64 12.17 0.37
CA LYS A 116 -11.06 12.37 1.77
C LYS A 116 -12.49 12.92 1.90
N ASP A 117 -13.05 13.43 0.81
CA ASP A 117 -14.38 14.04 0.71
C ASP A 117 -15.49 13.01 0.47
N LEU A 118 -15.18 11.71 0.58
CA LEU A 118 -16.14 10.63 0.39
C LEU A 118 -17.39 10.84 1.26
N GLY A 119 -18.50 11.10 0.58
CA GLY A 119 -19.80 11.31 1.20
C GLY A 119 -20.43 10.02 1.73
N GLU A 120 -21.72 10.10 2.05
CA GLU A 120 -22.50 8.94 2.46
C GLU A 120 -22.50 7.86 1.36
N VAL A 121 -22.14 6.63 1.73
CA VAL A 121 -22.20 5.46 0.85
C VAL A 121 -23.50 4.71 1.10
N LYS A 122 -24.32 4.56 0.05
CA LYS A 122 -25.60 3.84 0.09
C LYS A 122 -25.50 2.57 -0.72
N ALA A 123 -25.94 1.46 -0.14
CA ALA A 123 -25.97 0.15 -0.78
C ALA A 123 -27.41 -0.33 -0.92
N VAL A 124 -27.77 -0.80 -2.11
CA VAL A 124 -29.07 -1.40 -2.39
C VAL A 124 -28.84 -2.75 -3.06
N PRO A 125 -29.25 -3.87 -2.44
CA PRO A 125 -29.21 -5.18 -3.09
C PRO A 125 -30.05 -5.18 -4.36
N GLY A 126 -29.51 -5.76 -5.42
CA GLY A 126 -30.10 -5.80 -6.75
C GLY A 126 -29.81 -7.10 -7.48
N THR A 127 -30.17 -7.14 -8.75
CA THR A 127 -29.94 -8.30 -9.62
C THR A 127 -29.55 -7.81 -11.00
N ASN A 128 -28.53 -8.43 -11.58
CA ASN A 128 -28.12 -8.21 -12.97
C ASN A 128 -29.20 -8.75 -13.92
N ALA A 129 -29.10 -8.37 -15.20
CA ALA A 129 -30.04 -8.83 -16.23
C ALA A 129 -30.05 -10.37 -16.43
N ASP A 130 -28.96 -11.05 -16.08
CA ASP A 130 -28.82 -12.50 -16.13
C ASP A 130 -29.32 -13.23 -14.87
N GLY A 131 -29.86 -12.49 -13.90
CA GLY A 131 -30.36 -13.05 -12.64
C GLY A 131 -29.32 -13.20 -11.54
N THR A 132 -28.04 -12.87 -11.79
CA THR A 132 -27.00 -12.92 -10.75
C THR A 132 -27.16 -11.75 -9.76
N PRO A 133 -26.90 -11.96 -8.46
CA PRO A 133 -27.08 -10.91 -7.46
C PRO A 133 -25.99 -9.84 -7.59
N LYS A 134 -26.35 -8.58 -7.36
CA LYS A 134 -25.42 -7.44 -7.24
C LYS A 134 -25.76 -6.56 -6.04
N ILE A 135 -24.86 -5.65 -5.69
CA ILE A 135 -25.14 -4.50 -4.83
C ILE A 135 -24.93 -3.23 -5.65
N ASP A 136 -25.98 -2.43 -5.80
CA ASP A 136 -25.89 -1.09 -6.38
C ASP A 136 -25.46 -0.11 -5.30
N VAL A 137 -24.32 0.54 -5.51
CA VAL A 137 -23.69 1.47 -4.58
C VAL A 137 -23.80 2.88 -5.14
N THR A 138 -24.28 3.82 -4.33
CA THR A 138 -24.28 5.26 -4.66
C THR A 138 -23.45 5.99 -3.62
N PHE A 139 -22.55 6.84 -4.08
CA PHE A 139 -21.68 7.66 -3.24
C PHE A 139 -21.29 8.93 -4.00
N ASN A 140 -20.46 9.79 -3.41
CA ASN A 140 -19.87 10.90 -4.13
C ASN A 140 -18.51 11.21 -3.51
N THR A 141 -17.48 11.31 -4.34
CA THR A 141 -16.12 11.72 -3.95
C THR A 141 -15.40 12.27 -5.17
N VAL A 142 -14.40 13.09 -4.90
CA VAL A 142 -13.43 13.54 -5.90
C VAL A 142 -12.09 12.92 -5.56
N GLY A 143 -11.55 12.14 -6.49
CA GLY A 143 -10.25 11.49 -6.33
C GLY A 143 -9.36 11.69 -7.56
N ASP A 144 -8.32 10.88 -7.64
CA ASP A 144 -7.35 10.93 -8.72
C ASP A 144 -7.18 9.53 -9.33
N LEU A 145 -6.74 9.48 -10.59
CA LEU A 145 -6.48 8.25 -11.31
C LEU A 145 -5.18 8.35 -12.11
N VAL A 146 -4.36 7.30 -12.05
CA VAL A 146 -3.20 7.11 -12.94
C VAL A 146 -3.41 5.84 -13.75
N PHE A 147 -3.48 5.97 -15.07
CA PHE A 147 -3.60 4.86 -16.01
C PHE A 147 -2.27 4.63 -16.72
N CYS A 148 -1.74 3.41 -16.60
CA CYS A 148 -0.52 2.98 -17.28
C CYS A 148 -0.86 1.83 -18.24
N ALA A 149 -0.54 1.97 -19.52
CA ALA A 149 -0.69 0.92 -20.53
C ALA A 149 0.54 0.85 -21.43
N GLY A 150 1.27 -0.27 -21.34
CA GLY A 150 2.57 -0.42 -22.00
C GLY A 150 3.56 0.66 -21.52
N VAL A 151 4.04 1.50 -22.44
CA VAL A 151 4.94 2.63 -22.14
C VAL A 151 4.21 3.96 -21.89
N GLN A 152 2.90 3.98 -22.07
CA GLN A 152 2.09 5.19 -21.93
C GLN A 152 1.56 5.30 -20.50
N LYS A 153 1.49 6.54 -20.02
CA LYS A 153 0.99 6.89 -18.70
C LYS A 153 0.15 8.15 -18.80
N PHE A 154 -0.99 8.14 -18.13
CA PHE A 154 -1.96 9.22 -18.11
C PHE A 154 -2.38 9.49 -16.66
N GLY A 155 -2.34 10.75 -16.25
CA GLY A 155 -2.85 11.20 -14.96
C GLY A 155 -4.16 11.96 -15.17
N PHE A 156 -5.15 11.65 -14.34
CA PHE A 156 -6.42 12.34 -14.28
C PHE A 156 -6.61 12.82 -12.85
N GLU A 157 -6.79 14.14 -12.70
CA GLU A 157 -7.06 14.76 -11.41
C GLU A 157 -8.54 15.13 -11.33
N GLU A 158 -9.03 15.29 -10.11
CA GLU A 158 -10.42 15.69 -9.85
C GLU A 158 -11.48 14.77 -10.48
N VAL A 159 -11.17 13.47 -10.53
CA VAL A 159 -12.08 12.43 -11.03
C VAL A 159 -13.24 12.25 -10.06
N LYS A 160 -14.45 12.60 -10.52
CA LYS A 160 -15.68 12.40 -9.75
C LYS A 160 -16.07 10.94 -9.83
N MET A 161 -16.37 10.33 -8.68
CA MET A 161 -16.88 8.96 -8.60
C MET A 161 -18.21 8.96 -7.88
N CYS A 162 -19.23 8.38 -8.50
CA CYS A 162 -20.62 8.56 -8.06
C CYS A 162 -21.39 7.25 -7.82
N ALA A 163 -20.99 6.15 -8.44
CA ALA A 163 -21.71 4.88 -8.30
C ALA A 163 -20.82 3.68 -8.57
N ALA A 164 -21.23 2.52 -8.06
CA ALA A 164 -20.66 1.24 -8.46
C ALA A 164 -21.71 0.11 -8.49
N GLU A 165 -21.55 -0.85 -9.40
CA GLU A 165 -22.23 -2.15 -9.34
C GLU A 165 -21.26 -3.19 -8.80
N VAL A 166 -21.44 -3.65 -7.55
CA VAL A 166 -20.54 -4.62 -6.90
C VAL A 166 -21.09 -6.04 -7.06
N GLN A 167 -20.23 -6.94 -7.51
CA GLN A 167 -20.53 -8.35 -7.67
C GLN A 167 -20.04 -9.14 -6.45
N LYS A 168 -20.65 -10.30 -6.20
CA LYS A 168 -20.36 -11.13 -5.03
C LYS A 168 -18.93 -11.67 -5.00
N ASP A 169 -18.27 -11.77 -6.15
CA ASP A 169 -16.87 -12.16 -6.26
C ASP A 169 -15.89 -11.02 -5.93
N GLY A 170 -16.38 -9.80 -5.70
CA GLY A 170 -15.58 -8.60 -5.46
C GLY A 170 -15.27 -7.78 -6.69
N SER A 171 -15.59 -8.26 -7.90
CA SER A 171 -15.52 -7.41 -9.10
C SER A 171 -16.56 -6.30 -9.03
N ALA A 172 -16.30 -5.18 -9.69
CA ALA A 172 -17.22 -4.05 -9.70
C ALA A 172 -17.21 -3.32 -11.04
N LYS A 173 -18.28 -2.58 -11.32
CA LYS A 173 -18.28 -1.55 -12.36
C LYS A 173 -18.36 -0.19 -11.68
N LEU A 174 -17.33 0.63 -11.82
CA LEU A 174 -17.21 1.92 -11.17
C LEU A 174 -17.58 3.03 -12.16
N THR A 175 -18.57 3.86 -11.83
CA THR A 175 -18.96 5.02 -12.64
C THR A 175 -18.17 6.24 -12.22
N MET A 176 -17.51 6.86 -13.19
CA MET A 176 -16.58 7.97 -12.99
C MET A 176 -16.77 9.07 -14.04
N ASP A 177 -16.43 10.31 -13.71
CA ASP A 177 -16.40 11.46 -14.64
C ASP A 177 -15.12 12.26 -14.40
N TRP A 178 -14.26 12.31 -15.42
CA TRP A 178 -13.00 13.05 -15.42
C TRP A 178 -13.07 14.36 -16.23
N GLY A 179 -14.27 14.92 -16.40
CA GLY A 179 -14.51 16.19 -17.10
C GLY A 179 -14.96 16.06 -18.54
N GLU A 180 -15.02 14.84 -19.08
CA GLU A 180 -15.53 14.54 -20.44
C GLU A 180 -16.87 13.79 -20.43
N GLY A 181 -17.49 13.64 -19.25
CA GLY A 181 -18.73 12.92 -19.06
C GLY A 181 -18.54 11.58 -18.34
N GLU A 182 -19.66 10.97 -17.97
CA GLU A 182 -19.66 9.72 -17.22
C GLU A 182 -19.19 8.54 -18.08
N THR A 183 -18.38 7.69 -17.46
CA THR A 183 -17.87 6.45 -18.02
C THR A 183 -17.87 5.35 -16.98
N VAL A 184 -17.71 4.10 -17.42
CA VAL A 184 -17.68 2.94 -16.54
C VAL A 184 -16.33 2.25 -16.66
N VAL A 185 -15.68 2.03 -15.52
CA VAL A 185 -14.46 1.24 -15.41
C VAL A 185 -14.77 -0.09 -14.73
N ASN A 186 -14.49 -1.18 -15.40
CA ASN A 186 -14.59 -2.52 -14.84
C ASN A 186 -13.38 -2.78 -13.93
N ILE A 187 -13.67 -3.13 -12.68
CA ILE A 187 -12.72 -3.46 -11.63
C ILE A 187 -12.75 -4.97 -11.44
N PRO A 188 -11.63 -5.69 -11.62
CA PRO A 188 -11.57 -7.12 -11.33
C PRO A 188 -11.68 -7.38 -9.82
N ALA A 189 -12.05 -8.60 -9.43
CA ALA A 189 -12.12 -9.00 -8.03
C ALA A 189 -10.77 -8.90 -7.29
N LYS A 190 -9.67 -9.13 -8.00
CA LYS A 190 -8.32 -9.04 -7.47
C LYS A 190 -7.77 -7.63 -7.65
N VAL A 191 -7.71 -6.89 -6.56
CA VAL A 191 -7.11 -5.55 -6.46
C VAL A 191 -6.19 -5.51 -5.25
N ASP A 192 -5.17 -4.66 -5.31
CA ASP A 192 -4.26 -4.44 -4.18
C ASP A 192 -4.57 -3.08 -3.55
N LYS A 193 -4.79 -3.03 -2.23
CA LYS A 193 -4.79 -1.76 -1.50
C LYS A 193 -3.34 -1.27 -1.41
N LEU A 194 -3.13 0.03 -1.63
CA LEU A 194 -1.82 0.66 -1.60
C LEU A 194 -1.65 1.55 -0.38
N GLU A 195 -0.39 1.64 0.07
CA GLU A 195 0.04 2.76 0.89
C GLU A 195 0.08 4.04 0.05
N TRP A 196 -0.18 5.18 0.68
CA TRP A 196 -0.22 6.47 -0.02
C TRP A 196 1.07 6.80 -0.79
N LYS A 197 2.23 6.46 -0.20
CA LYS A 197 3.53 6.65 -0.84
C LYS A 197 3.65 5.90 -2.18
N ASP A 198 3.07 4.71 -2.29
CA ASP A 198 3.19 3.86 -3.48
C ASP A 198 2.32 4.40 -4.62
N TYR A 199 1.16 4.97 -4.26
CA TYR A 199 0.33 5.72 -5.19
C TYR A 199 1.06 6.97 -5.73
N LEU A 200 1.68 7.77 -4.86
CA LEU A 200 2.43 8.96 -5.29
C LEU A 200 3.64 8.61 -6.17
N ILE A 201 4.33 7.51 -5.88
CA ILE A 201 5.39 6.98 -6.73
C ILE A 201 4.83 6.60 -8.12
N ALA A 202 3.66 5.97 -8.17
CA ALA A 202 3.02 5.66 -9.45
C ALA A 202 2.62 6.93 -10.22
N LYS A 203 2.20 7.99 -9.52
CA LYS A 203 1.90 9.32 -10.10
C LYS A 203 3.15 10.03 -10.61
N SER A 204 4.32 9.79 -10.03
CA SER A 204 5.58 10.42 -10.47
C SER A 204 6.14 9.85 -11.77
N ASP A 205 6.61 10.73 -12.66
CA ASP A 205 7.37 10.36 -13.87
C ASP A 205 8.89 10.30 -13.65
N THR A 206 9.34 10.76 -12.48
CA THR A 206 10.77 10.89 -12.16
C THR A 206 11.28 9.82 -11.19
N TYR A 207 10.40 8.91 -10.76
CA TYR A 207 10.76 7.80 -9.91
C TYR A 207 11.82 6.89 -10.57
N ILE A 208 12.92 6.69 -9.84
CA ILE A 208 14.02 5.84 -10.27
C ILE A 208 13.69 4.38 -9.94
N LYS A 209 13.18 3.65 -10.94
CA LYS A 209 12.79 2.23 -10.77
C LYS A 209 14.01 1.32 -10.69
N ASP A 210 14.94 1.49 -11.61
CA ASP A 210 16.08 0.59 -11.78
C ASP A 210 17.32 1.12 -11.07
N VAL A 211 17.88 0.29 -10.19
CA VAL A 211 19.15 0.57 -9.50
C VAL A 211 20.22 -0.37 -10.08
N PRO A 212 21.26 0.16 -10.76
CA PRO A 212 22.21 -0.67 -11.51
C PRO A 212 23.18 -1.46 -10.62
N PHE A 213 23.18 -1.22 -9.31
CA PHE A 213 24.07 -1.80 -8.32
C PHE A 213 23.32 -2.58 -7.23
N LYS A 214 22.25 -3.29 -7.63
CA LYS A 214 21.40 -4.09 -6.72
C LYS A 214 22.13 -5.18 -5.93
N ASP A 215 23.33 -5.57 -6.36
CA ASP A 215 24.15 -6.61 -5.69
C ASP A 215 25.06 -6.02 -4.59
N VAL A 216 25.08 -4.69 -4.44
CA VAL A 216 25.81 -4.00 -3.35
C VAL A 216 24.99 -4.07 -2.07
N THR A 217 25.66 -4.27 -0.93
CA THR A 217 25.02 -4.30 0.39
C THR A 217 24.17 -3.06 0.65
N THR A 218 22.96 -3.24 1.19
CA THR A 218 22.06 -2.13 1.53
C THR A 218 22.19 -1.70 2.99
N ILE A 219 22.13 -0.40 3.25
CA ILE A 219 21.99 0.19 4.59
C ILE A 219 20.66 0.92 4.74
N ASN A 220 20.17 1.03 5.98
CA ASN A 220 18.97 1.82 6.27
C ASN A 220 19.29 3.32 6.18
N VAL A 221 18.36 4.08 5.58
CA VAL A 221 18.39 5.55 5.53
C VAL A 221 17.03 6.04 5.98
N THR A 222 17.02 7.00 6.91
CA THR A 222 15.79 7.55 7.45
C THR A 222 15.84 9.07 7.48
N SER A 223 14.67 9.68 7.56
CA SER A 223 14.51 11.12 7.65
C SER A 223 13.27 11.44 8.48
N LYS A 224 13.38 12.40 9.39
CA LYS A 224 12.22 12.99 10.08
C LYS A 224 11.50 14.04 9.22
N THR A 225 12.14 14.52 8.16
CA THR A 225 11.53 15.43 7.18
C THR A 225 10.76 14.68 6.09
N LEU A 226 10.62 13.35 6.23
CA LEU A 226 9.81 12.51 5.37
C LEU A 226 8.68 11.88 6.19
N ASP A 227 7.44 12.25 5.90
CA ASP A 227 6.26 11.67 6.56
C ASP A 227 5.36 11.00 5.52
N ASN A 228 5.00 9.75 5.76
CA ASN A 228 4.19 8.93 4.86
C ASN A 228 4.63 8.99 3.38
N GLY A 229 5.95 9.02 3.13
CA GLY A 229 6.53 9.12 1.79
C GLY A 229 6.42 10.49 1.11
N ILE A 230 6.12 11.55 1.87
CA ILE A 230 6.05 12.93 1.42
C ILE A 230 7.15 13.75 2.09
N TRP A 231 7.94 14.48 1.29
CA TRP A 231 8.92 15.41 1.82
C TRP A 231 8.25 16.65 2.42
N ASP A 232 8.71 17.07 3.60
CA ASP A 232 8.27 18.31 4.25
C ASP A 232 8.45 19.51 3.30
N THR A 233 7.41 20.34 3.17
CA THR A 233 7.44 21.54 2.32
C THR A 233 8.62 22.44 2.61
N LYS A 234 9.11 22.49 3.85
CA LYS A 234 10.27 23.28 4.24
C LYS A 234 11.51 23.00 3.37
N ILE A 235 11.71 21.76 2.92
CA ILE A 235 12.92 21.42 2.16
C ILE A 235 12.88 21.95 0.72
N SER A 236 11.70 22.32 0.21
CA SER A 236 11.49 22.68 -1.19
C SER A 236 12.00 24.08 -1.54
N LYS A 237 12.25 24.30 -2.83
CA LYS A 237 12.60 25.61 -3.41
C LYS A 237 11.36 26.24 -4.06
N THR A 238 10.27 26.30 -3.32
CA THR A 238 9.00 26.91 -3.75
C THR A 238 8.71 28.17 -2.91
N LEU A 239 7.56 28.80 -3.14
CA LEU A 239 7.14 29.98 -2.36
C LEU A 239 6.95 29.65 -0.88
N ASP A 240 6.42 28.46 -0.58
CA ASP A 240 6.15 27.98 0.78
C ASP A 240 7.35 27.23 1.39
N GLY A 241 8.37 26.94 0.56
CA GLY A 241 9.58 26.25 0.96
C GLY A 241 10.65 27.18 1.50
N GLN A 242 11.57 26.62 2.30
CA GLN A 242 12.73 27.34 2.84
C GLN A 242 14.03 26.97 2.12
N ASN A 243 13.97 26.03 1.16
CA ASN A 243 15.09 25.54 0.37
C ASN A 243 16.26 25.06 1.25
N VAL A 244 15.97 24.32 2.31
CA VAL A 244 16.98 23.72 3.20
C VAL A 244 17.07 22.22 2.96
N ASN A 245 18.26 21.63 3.11
CA ASN A 245 18.41 20.18 2.97
C ASN A 245 17.56 19.43 4.01
N PRO A 246 17.08 18.22 3.70
CA PRO A 246 16.40 17.38 4.67
C PRO A 246 17.33 16.95 5.80
N GLU A 247 16.73 16.61 6.95
CA GLU A 247 17.43 15.81 7.97
C GLU A 247 17.56 14.38 7.47
N LEU A 248 18.74 13.78 7.62
CA LEU A 248 19.01 12.42 7.19
C LEU A 248 19.87 11.70 8.22
N SER A 249 19.60 10.41 8.41
CA SER A 249 20.47 9.51 9.17
C SER A 249 20.55 8.14 8.50
N TRP A 250 21.69 7.48 8.63
CA TRP A 250 21.94 6.17 8.02
C TRP A 250 22.85 5.31 8.88
N ASP A 251 22.81 3.99 8.64
CA ASP A 251 23.63 3.05 9.39
C ASP A 251 25.13 3.22 9.05
N PRO A 252 26.03 3.17 10.04
CA PRO A 252 27.46 3.16 9.80
C PRO A 252 27.88 1.87 9.08
N VAL A 253 28.85 1.99 8.16
CA VAL A 253 29.41 0.86 7.41
C VAL A 253 30.86 0.62 7.81
N GLU A 254 31.17 -0.61 8.21
CA GLU A 254 32.52 -1.01 8.56
C GLU A 254 33.47 -0.85 7.36
N GLY A 255 34.61 -0.21 7.59
CA GLY A 255 35.61 0.06 6.55
C GLY A 255 35.32 1.28 5.66
N ALA A 256 34.17 1.95 5.83
CA ALA A 256 33.89 3.20 5.13
C ALA A 256 34.69 4.36 5.75
N THR A 257 35.38 5.12 4.91
CA THR A 257 36.11 6.34 5.32
C THR A 257 35.31 7.60 5.04
N GLN A 258 34.32 7.54 4.15
CA GLN A 258 33.47 8.66 3.79
C GLN A 258 32.11 8.17 3.24
N TYR A 259 31.14 9.07 3.25
CA TYR A 259 29.83 8.90 2.65
C TYR A 259 29.61 9.98 1.60
N VAL A 260 28.93 9.58 0.53
CA VAL A 260 28.40 10.49 -0.49
C VAL A 260 26.88 10.39 -0.45
N VAL A 261 26.22 11.52 -0.24
CA VAL A 261 24.78 11.64 -0.24
C VAL A 261 24.35 12.45 -1.44
N ILE A 262 23.48 11.89 -2.27
CA ILE A 262 22.88 12.57 -3.41
C ILE A 262 21.37 12.54 -3.33
N MET A 263 20.72 13.52 -3.94
CA MET A 263 19.27 13.52 -4.17
C MET A 263 19.03 13.71 -5.66
N LEU A 264 18.27 12.80 -6.26
CA LEU A 264 17.93 12.80 -7.66
C LEU A 264 16.42 12.92 -7.87
N ASP A 265 16.04 13.71 -8.85
CA ASP A 265 14.71 13.77 -9.43
C ASP A 265 14.81 13.25 -10.87
N GLY A 266 14.63 11.95 -11.04
CA GLY A 266 15.03 11.24 -12.26
C GLY A 266 16.54 11.41 -12.52
N GLY A 267 16.89 12.20 -13.54
CA GLY A 267 18.28 12.53 -13.89
C GLY A 267 18.77 13.89 -13.39
N TRP A 268 17.97 14.61 -12.60
CA TRP A 268 18.30 15.95 -12.10
C TRP A 268 18.92 15.89 -10.70
N LEU A 269 20.09 16.49 -10.52
CA LEU A 269 20.82 16.45 -9.25
C LEU A 269 20.45 17.62 -8.33
N HIS A 270 19.74 17.32 -7.25
CA HIS A 270 19.28 18.28 -6.25
C HIS A 270 20.23 18.41 -5.05
N MET A 271 20.99 17.36 -4.74
CA MET A 271 21.91 17.36 -3.62
C MET A 271 23.19 16.62 -3.97
N ASP A 272 24.32 17.19 -3.58
CA ASP A 272 25.64 16.54 -3.53
C ASP A 272 26.26 16.91 -2.18
N TYR A 273 26.45 15.91 -1.33
CA TYR A 273 27.05 16.07 -0.02
C TYR A 273 28.07 14.97 0.28
N ILE A 274 29.28 15.37 0.65
CA ILE A 274 30.38 14.46 1.01
C ILE A 274 30.71 14.69 2.49
N THR A 275 30.68 13.61 3.27
CA THR A 275 30.87 13.68 4.72
C THR A 275 31.53 12.44 5.29
N THR A 276 32.04 12.55 6.52
CA THR A 276 32.44 11.38 7.32
C THR A 276 31.40 11.04 8.39
N ASN A 277 30.36 11.87 8.55
CA ASN A 277 29.28 11.65 9.50
C ASN A 277 28.30 10.60 8.97
N THR A 278 27.47 10.06 9.85
CA THR A 278 26.36 9.14 9.52
C THR A 278 24.99 9.81 9.60
N SER A 279 24.99 11.14 9.63
CA SER A 279 23.79 11.95 9.69
C SER A 279 24.07 13.35 9.16
N MET A 280 23.01 14.03 8.74
CA MET A 280 23.00 15.43 8.33
C MET A 280 21.83 16.11 9.03
N THR A 281 22.10 17.27 9.64
CA THR A 281 21.02 18.08 10.22
C THR A 281 20.31 18.89 9.14
N GLU A 282 19.02 19.13 9.32
CA GLU A 282 18.27 20.01 8.44
C GLU A 282 18.90 21.40 8.34
N GLY A 283 19.07 21.92 7.12
CA GLY A 283 19.69 23.23 6.87
C GLY A 283 21.20 23.32 7.13
N GLU A 284 21.89 22.18 7.29
CA GLU A 284 23.35 22.12 7.40
C GLU A 284 24.08 22.64 6.15
N ILE A 285 23.49 22.43 4.96
CA ILE A 285 24.01 22.92 3.69
C ILE A 285 23.46 24.33 3.46
N ASP A 286 24.36 25.31 3.35
CA ASP A 286 24.00 26.66 2.91
C ASP A 286 23.61 26.64 1.43
N SER A 287 22.30 26.59 1.17
CA SER A 287 21.75 26.50 -0.18
C SER A 287 21.88 27.79 -1.00
N SER A 288 22.34 28.89 -0.37
CA SER A 288 22.71 30.12 -1.09
C SER A 288 24.06 29.98 -1.82
N PHE A 289 24.89 29.01 -1.43
CA PHE A 289 26.24 28.84 -1.95
C PHE A 289 26.37 27.63 -2.87
N ARG A 290 26.15 27.86 -4.18
CA ARG A 290 26.14 26.80 -5.21
C ARG A 290 27.51 26.41 -5.77
N SER A 291 28.61 26.88 -5.20
CA SER A 291 29.96 26.68 -5.77
C SER A 291 30.85 25.70 -5.00
N ASN A 292 30.33 25.04 -3.96
CA ASN A 292 31.12 24.11 -3.15
C ASN A 292 30.66 22.65 -3.32
N ARG A 293 31.32 21.92 -4.24
CA ARG A 293 31.10 20.48 -4.42
C ARG A 293 31.13 19.74 -3.08
N GLY A 294 30.27 18.74 -2.93
CA GLY A 294 30.14 17.97 -1.69
C GLY A 294 29.47 18.74 -0.55
N LYS A 295 28.93 19.94 -0.82
CA LYS A 295 28.07 20.73 0.06
C LYS A 295 27.09 21.57 -0.75
N GLN A 296 26.32 20.93 -1.63
CA GLN A 296 25.34 21.60 -2.49
C GLN A 296 23.94 21.03 -2.28
N TYR A 297 22.96 21.93 -2.19
CA TYR A 297 21.56 21.57 -2.09
C TYR A 297 20.67 22.58 -2.81
N VAL A 298 19.68 22.06 -3.52
CA VAL A 298 18.54 22.79 -4.02
C VAL A 298 17.33 21.89 -3.87
N GLY A 299 16.32 22.37 -3.17
CA GLY A 299 15.15 21.56 -2.84
C GLY A 299 14.29 21.18 -4.03
N PRO A 300 13.24 20.39 -3.80
CA PRO A 300 12.17 20.15 -4.77
C PRO A 300 11.59 21.44 -5.37
N TYR A 301 11.38 21.47 -6.68
CA TYR A 301 10.65 22.54 -7.39
C TYR A 301 10.02 22.02 -8.69
N PRO A 302 9.17 20.98 -8.66
CA PRO A 302 8.59 20.45 -9.88
C PRO A 302 7.62 21.47 -10.51
N PRO A 303 7.23 21.30 -11.78
CA PRO A 303 6.20 22.13 -12.40
C PRO A 303 4.91 22.17 -11.55
N SER A 304 4.21 23.31 -11.58
CA SER A 304 2.91 23.48 -10.91
C SER A 304 1.93 22.38 -11.31
N GLY A 305 1.23 21.82 -10.31
CA GLY A 305 0.28 20.71 -10.47
C GLY A 305 0.91 19.32 -10.63
N THR A 306 2.25 19.18 -10.54
CA THR A 306 2.90 17.87 -10.78
C THR A 306 3.53 17.28 -9.52
N THR A 307 3.55 15.95 -9.45
CA THR A 307 4.20 15.16 -8.40
C THR A 307 5.49 14.55 -8.92
N HIS A 308 6.60 14.82 -8.24
CA HIS A 308 7.90 14.23 -8.54
C HIS A 308 8.39 13.39 -7.34
N THR A 309 9.15 12.33 -7.59
CA THR A 309 9.80 11.54 -6.55
C THR A 309 11.29 11.89 -6.48
N TYR A 310 11.69 12.46 -5.35
CA TYR A 310 13.06 12.85 -5.05
C TYR A 310 13.71 11.71 -4.27
N THR A 311 14.60 10.98 -4.94
CA THR A 311 15.28 9.80 -4.40
C THR A 311 16.62 10.20 -3.81
N VAL A 312 16.80 9.97 -2.51
CA VAL A 312 18.09 10.11 -1.84
C VAL A 312 18.84 8.78 -1.92
N PHE A 313 20.11 8.85 -2.34
CA PHE A 313 21.06 7.76 -2.21
C PHE A 313 22.19 8.14 -1.26
N VAL A 314 22.57 7.23 -0.38
CA VAL A 314 23.75 7.34 0.47
C VAL A 314 24.72 6.23 0.05
N PHE A 315 25.94 6.57 -0.34
CA PHE A 315 26.98 5.60 -0.69
C PHE A 315 28.08 5.61 0.36
N ALA A 316 28.39 4.44 0.92
CA ALA A 316 29.50 4.26 1.83
C ALA A 316 30.76 3.87 1.05
N LEU A 317 31.82 4.66 1.16
CA LEU A 317 33.03 4.49 0.35
C LEU A 317 34.23 4.11 1.19
N LYS A 318 35.04 3.17 0.69
CA LYS A 318 36.29 2.71 1.31
C LYS A 318 37.39 3.78 1.28
N ASN A 319 37.44 4.55 0.19
CA ASN A 319 38.44 5.59 -0.09
C ASN A 319 37.75 6.82 -0.70
N ALA A 320 38.51 7.91 -0.80
CA ALA A 320 38.10 9.09 -1.54
C ALA A 320 37.82 8.75 -3.01
N MET A 321 36.66 9.14 -3.51
CA MET A 321 36.28 9.01 -4.93
C MET A 321 37.19 9.85 -5.85
N SER A 322 37.32 9.43 -7.11
CA SER A 322 37.84 10.31 -8.15
C SER A 322 36.88 11.49 -8.38
N ALA A 323 37.40 12.68 -8.65
CA ALA A 323 36.58 13.87 -8.82
C ALA A 323 35.73 13.78 -10.10
N ASP A 324 34.47 13.37 -9.97
CA ASP A 324 33.52 13.32 -11.10
C ASP A 324 32.83 14.66 -11.38
N ASN A 325 32.66 15.02 -12.65
CA ASN A 325 31.90 16.21 -13.05
C ASN A 325 30.40 15.90 -13.08
N TRP A 326 29.73 15.97 -11.92
CA TRP A 326 28.27 15.94 -11.89
C TRP A 326 27.68 17.32 -12.18
N ASN A 327 26.54 17.33 -12.86
CA ASN A 327 25.86 18.56 -13.22
C ASN A 327 24.87 18.91 -12.12
N PHE A 328 25.34 19.64 -11.10
CA PHE A 328 24.47 20.10 -10.01
C PHE A 328 23.37 21.04 -10.52
N ASP A 329 22.16 20.86 -9.98
CA ASP A 329 20.93 21.57 -10.36
C ASP A 329 20.64 21.52 -11.86
N LYS A 330 20.92 20.37 -12.50
CA LYS A 330 20.71 20.11 -13.91
C LYS A 330 20.44 18.63 -14.17
N GLY A 331 19.85 18.35 -15.32
CA GLY A 331 19.71 17.00 -15.86
C GLY A 331 21.03 16.39 -16.35
N GLY A 332 20.96 15.14 -16.81
CA GLY A 332 22.10 14.41 -17.37
C GLY A 332 22.95 13.66 -16.35
N ASN A 333 22.47 13.52 -15.12
CA ASN A 333 23.10 12.71 -14.08
C ASN A 333 22.46 11.32 -14.09
N TYR A 334 23.12 10.36 -14.74
CA TYR A 334 22.65 8.98 -14.80
C TYR A 334 23.20 8.20 -13.60
N LEU A 335 22.33 7.44 -12.92
CA LEU A 335 22.66 6.75 -11.68
C LEU A 335 23.76 5.68 -11.86
N ASP A 336 23.79 5.02 -13.02
CA ASP A 336 24.85 4.08 -13.39
C ASP A 336 26.21 4.77 -13.51
N LYS A 337 26.26 5.96 -14.13
CA LYS A 337 27.48 6.77 -14.28
C LYS A 337 27.96 7.34 -12.97
N ILE A 338 27.04 7.79 -12.12
CA ILE A 338 27.37 8.21 -10.75
C ILE A 338 27.98 7.04 -9.99
N PHE A 339 27.36 5.87 -10.02
CA PHE A 339 27.89 4.69 -9.34
C PHE A 339 29.24 4.25 -9.88
N GLU A 340 29.44 4.23 -11.20
CA GLU A 340 30.73 3.88 -11.83
C GLU A 340 31.86 4.78 -11.32
N GLY A 341 31.61 6.09 -11.25
CA GLY A 341 32.55 7.07 -10.71
C GLY A 341 32.81 6.90 -9.21
N LEU A 342 31.76 6.69 -8.41
CA LEU A 342 31.89 6.43 -6.97
C LEU A 342 32.61 5.13 -6.65
N ASN A 343 32.40 4.11 -7.47
CA ASN A 343 33.01 2.79 -7.31
C ASN A 343 34.49 2.76 -7.74
N THR A 344 35.00 3.87 -8.25
CA THR A 344 36.42 4.07 -8.59
C THR A 344 37.04 5.10 -7.64
N ASP A 345 38.07 4.72 -6.89
CA ASP A 345 38.75 5.65 -6.00
C ASP A 345 39.69 6.60 -6.76
N LYS A 346 40.22 7.61 -6.05
CA LYS A 346 41.14 8.63 -6.61
C LYS A 346 42.43 8.05 -7.23
N ASP A 347 42.80 6.82 -6.88
CA ASP A 347 43.99 6.13 -7.37
C ASP A 347 43.65 5.18 -8.54
N GLY A 348 42.38 5.13 -8.94
CA GLY A 348 41.87 4.32 -10.05
C GLY A 348 41.49 2.89 -9.67
N ASN A 349 41.43 2.54 -8.38
CA ASN A 349 41.01 1.22 -7.95
C ASN A 349 39.49 1.10 -7.95
N THR A 350 38.97 -0.03 -8.43
CA THR A 350 37.53 -0.34 -8.41
C THR A 350 37.11 -1.06 -7.13
N GLY A 351 35.79 -1.10 -6.86
CA GLY A 351 35.25 -1.70 -5.63
C GLY A 351 35.31 -0.73 -4.44
N ASN A 352 35.24 0.57 -4.72
CA ASN A 352 35.29 1.60 -3.69
C ASN A 352 33.96 1.73 -2.92
N VAL A 353 32.82 1.38 -3.54
CA VAL A 353 31.52 1.39 -2.86
C VAL A 353 31.34 0.10 -2.05
N LEU A 354 31.17 0.24 -0.74
CA LEU A 354 30.98 -0.88 0.18
C LEU A 354 29.51 -1.23 0.40
N ALA A 355 28.68 -0.19 0.47
CA ALA A 355 27.24 -0.31 0.66
C ALA A 355 26.53 0.93 0.11
N TYR A 356 25.22 0.83 -0.09
CA TYR A 356 24.38 1.98 -0.40
C TYR A 356 23.08 1.96 0.39
N GLY A 357 22.49 3.13 0.59
CA GLY A 357 21.16 3.31 1.14
C GLY A 357 20.29 4.10 0.17
N ARG A 358 18.98 3.89 0.24
CA ARG A 358 17.99 4.56 -0.61
C ARG A 358 16.83 5.04 0.25
N LEU A 359 16.38 6.27 0.00
CA LEU A 359 15.18 6.83 0.60
C LEU A 359 14.40 7.61 -0.46
N ASP A 360 13.17 7.17 -0.73
CA ASP A 360 12.27 7.80 -1.70
C ASP A 360 11.30 8.73 -0.98
N GLY A 361 11.11 9.94 -1.50
CA GLY A 361 10.05 10.82 -1.04
C GLY A 361 9.46 11.65 -2.16
N ASN A 362 8.16 11.90 -2.06
CA ASN A 362 7.40 12.62 -3.07
C ASN A 362 7.24 14.09 -2.67
N PHE A 363 7.18 14.96 -3.66
CA PHE A 363 6.78 16.34 -3.49
C PHE A 363 5.89 16.76 -4.66
N THR A 364 4.74 17.34 -4.32
CA THR A 364 3.76 17.87 -5.28
C THR A 364 3.77 19.39 -5.20
N MET A 365 3.94 20.06 -6.33
CA MET A 365 3.79 21.52 -6.40
C MET A 365 2.30 21.86 -6.53
N PRO A 366 1.72 22.65 -5.61
CA PRO A 366 0.34 23.13 -5.75
C PRO A 366 0.15 23.99 -7.01
N TYR A 367 -1.12 24.15 -7.42
CA TYR A 367 -1.51 25.03 -8.53
C TYR A 367 -1.23 26.51 -8.27
#